data_AF-A0A6G3Z9D1-F1
#
_entry.id   AF-A0A6G3Z9D1-F1
#
_cell.length_a   1.000
_cell.length_b   1.000
_cell.length_c   1.000
_cell.angle_alpha   90.00
_cell.angle_beta   90.00
_cell.angle_gamma   90.00
#
_symmetry.space_group_name_H-M   'P 1'
#
loop_
_entity.id
_entity.type
_entity.pdbx_description
1 polymer ?
#
loop_
_entity_poly.entity_id
_entity_poly.type
_entity_poly.pdbx_seq_one_letter_code
_entity_poly.pdbx_strand_id
1 'polypeptide(L)'
;MIKAYAATEAQGKLTPFEYDPGPLNPEQVEIDVQCCGICHSDLSMLNNEWGITQSPATTKMMLDFTRRYSLEPIIETFPFSQVNAAMERLSHGKLRYRIVLTPDLM
;
A
#
# COMPACT_ATOMS: atom_id res chain seq x y z
N MET A 1 -20.27 0.16 -8.71
CA MET A 1 -19.37 -0.90 -9.21
C MET A 1 -17.93 -0.39 -9.20
N ILE A 2 -17.05 -1.05 -8.45
CA ILE A 2 -15.61 -0.78 -8.40
C ILE A 2 -14.89 -1.83 -9.25
N LYS A 3 -13.95 -1.36 -10.08
CA LYS A 3 -13.09 -2.21 -10.92
C LYS A 3 -11.78 -2.50 -10.17
N ALA A 4 -11.36 -3.75 -10.17
CA ALA A 4 -10.18 -4.22 -9.46
C ALA A 4 -9.47 -5.35 -10.21
N TYR A 5 -8.36 -5.83 -9.66
CA TYR A 5 -7.72 -7.08 -10.04
C TYR A 5 -7.70 -8.02 -8.84
N ALA A 6 -8.14 -9.26 -9.02
CA ALA A 6 -8.26 -10.24 -7.95
C ALA A 6 -7.76 -11.61 -8.38
N ALA A 7 -7.27 -12.40 -7.41
CA ALA A 7 -7.03 -13.83 -7.58
C ALA A 7 -8.11 -14.59 -6.81
N THR A 8 -8.69 -15.61 -7.43
CA THR A 8 -9.76 -16.43 -6.84
C THR A 8 -9.24 -17.65 -6.08
N GLU A 9 -7.94 -17.90 -6.14
CA GLU A 9 -7.24 -18.99 -5.46
C GLU A 9 -5.81 -18.57 -5.10
N ALA A 10 -5.21 -19.25 -4.12
CA ALA A 10 -3.83 -18.99 -3.71
C ALA A 10 -2.87 -19.20 -4.89
N GLN A 11 -1.89 -18.31 -5.04
CA GLN A 11 -0.94 -18.30 -6.18
C GLN A 11 -1.60 -18.10 -7.55
N GLY A 12 -2.91 -17.82 -7.59
CA GLY A 12 -3.67 -17.59 -8.80
C GLY A 12 -3.25 -16.31 -9.52
N LYS A 13 -3.54 -16.23 -10.81
CA LYS A 13 -3.32 -15.00 -11.59
C LYS A 13 -4.31 -13.93 -11.14
N LEU A 14 -3.83 -12.71 -10.97
CA LEU A 14 -4.69 -11.54 -10.83
C LEU A 14 -5.38 -11.26 -12.17
N THR A 15 -6.71 -11.32 -12.19
CA THR A 15 -7.53 -11.03 -13.37
C THR A 15 -8.48 -9.87 -13.09
N PRO A 16 -8.96 -9.16 -14.13
CA PRO A 16 -9.95 -8.11 -13.95
C PRO A 16 -11.18 -8.63 -13.20
N PHE A 17 -11.64 -7.84 -12.23
CA PHE A 17 -12.75 -8.17 -11.35
C PHE A 17 -13.59 -6.91 -11.10
N GLU A 18 -14.90 -7.07 -10.95
CA GLU A 18 -15.81 -5.98 -10.59
C GLU A 18 -16.67 -6.39 -9.41
N TYR A 19 -16.89 -5.47 -8.47
CA TYR A 19 -17.78 -5.69 -7.33
C TYR A 19 -18.59 -4.44 -6.97
N ASP A 20 -19.69 -4.66 -6.26
CA ASP A 20 -20.48 -3.58 -5.66
C ASP A 20 -20.05 -3.41 -4.18
N PRO A 21 -19.47 -2.26 -3.79
CA PRO A 21 -19.12 -2.01 -2.39
C PRO A 21 -20.35 -1.79 -1.49
N GLY A 22 -21.53 -1.57 -2.07
CA GLY A 22 -22.72 -1.17 -1.33
C GLY A 22 -22.70 0.31 -0.91
N PRO A 23 -23.65 0.74 -0.07
CA PRO A 23 -23.73 2.14 0.36
C PRO A 23 -22.60 2.51 1.33
N LEU A 24 -22.10 3.75 1.21
CA LEU A 24 -21.08 4.29 2.10
C LEU A 24 -21.68 4.58 3.48
N ASN A 25 -21.09 4.00 4.52
CA ASN A 25 -21.49 4.25 5.92
C ASN A 25 -20.96 5.61 6.41
N PRO A 26 -21.56 6.20 7.47
CA PRO A 26 -21.14 7.51 7.99
C PRO A 26 -19.67 7.63 8.42
N GLU A 27 -19.05 6.50 8.75
CA GLU A 27 -17.63 6.42 9.18
C GLU A 27 -16.68 5.96 8.06
N GLN A 28 -17.19 5.81 6.85
CA GLN A 28 -16.41 5.38 5.70
C GLN A 28 -16.14 6.56 4.77
N VAL A 29 -15.01 6.49 4.06
CA VAL A 29 -14.67 7.40 2.97
C VAL A 29 -14.34 6.56 1.75
N GLU A 30 -14.78 7.03 0.59
CA GLU A 30 -14.40 6.45 -0.70
C GLU A 30 -13.28 7.31 -1.29
N ILE A 31 -12.20 6.68 -1.73
CA ILE A 31 -10.98 7.34 -2.20
C ILE A 31 -10.71 6.86 -3.62
N ASP A 32 -10.51 7.80 -4.54
CA ASP A 32 -10.05 7.49 -5.90
C ASP A 32 -8.56 7.15 -5.88
N VAL A 33 -8.25 5.88 -6.18
CA VAL A 33 -6.88 5.35 -6.09
C VAL A 33 -6.10 5.74 -7.35
N GLN A 34 -5.24 6.76 -7.24
CA GLN A 34 -4.38 7.19 -8.36
C GLN A 34 -3.14 6.31 -8.53
N CYS A 35 -2.63 5.74 -7.43
CA CYS A 35 -1.47 4.85 -7.44
C CYS A 35 -1.50 3.91 -6.23
N CYS A 36 -0.97 2.68 -6.39
CA CYS A 36 -0.81 1.70 -5.31
C CYS A 36 0.57 1.02 -5.43
N GLY A 37 1.31 0.97 -4.32
CA GLY A 37 2.61 0.30 -4.29
C GLY A 37 2.45 -1.20 -4.09
N ILE A 38 3.25 -2.00 -4.79
CA ILE A 38 3.33 -3.46 -4.59
C ILE A 38 4.54 -3.76 -3.70
N CYS A 39 4.37 -4.63 -2.71
CA CYS A 39 5.37 -5.01 -1.73
C CYS A 39 5.42 -6.53 -1.53
N HIS A 40 6.44 -7.02 -0.82
CA HIS A 40 6.62 -8.45 -0.61
C HIS A 40 5.45 -9.09 0.16
N SER A 41 4.77 -8.34 1.03
CA SER A 41 3.58 -8.84 1.72
C SER A 41 2.40 -9.11 0.78
N ASP A 42 2.31 -8.45 -0.39
CA ASP A 42 1.25 -8.76 -1.37
C ASP A 42 1.43 -10.15 -1.97
N LEU A 43 2.69 -10.59 -2.17
CA LEU A 43 3.00 -11.96 -2.61
C LEU A 43 2.67 -12.97 -1.51
N SER A 44 3.07 -12.69 -0.27
CA SER A 44 2.71 -13.56 0.86
C SER A 44 1.20 -13.66 1.06
N MET A 45 0.47 -12.57 0.80
CA MET A 45 -1.00 -12.55 0.79
C MET A 45 -1.57 -13.37 -0.38
N LEU A 46 -1.08 -13.18 -1.59
CA LEU A 46 -1.51 -13.93 -2.79
C LEU A 46 -1.27 -15.44 -2.63
N ASN A 47 -0.17 -15.82 -1.98
CA ASN A 47 0.24 -17.21 -1.78
C ASN A 47 -0.42 -17.85 -0.55
N ASN A 48 -1.22 -17.10 0.21
CA ASN A 48 -1.82 -17.53 1.48
C ASN A 48 -0.79 -18.08 2.49
N GLU A 49 0.44 -17.52 2.49
CA GLU A 49 1.57 -18.02 3.28
C GLU A 49 1.36 -17.90 4.80
N TRP A 50 0.46 -17.02 5.23
CA TRP A 50 0.19 -16.78 6.64
C TRP A 50 -1.00 -17.58 7.18
N GLY A 51 -1.64 -18.42 6.35
CA GLY A 51 -2.77 -19.29 6.72
C GLY A 51 -4.02 -18.54 7.24
N ILE A 52 -3.95 -17.22 7.33
CA ILE A 52 -4.96 -16.29 7.79
C ILE A 52 -4.88 -15.14 6.79
N THR A 53 -5.85 -15.07 5.90
CA THR A 53 -6.15 -13.86 5.15
C THR A 53 -6.30 -12.74 6.19
N GLN A 54 -5.35 -11.79 6.22
CA GLN A 54 -5.54 -10.63 7.10
C GLN A 54 -6.81 -9.92 6.64
N SER A 55 -7.80 -9.93 7.51
CA SER A 55 -9.07 -9.28 7.22
C SER A 55 -8.85 -7.76 7.16
N PRO A 56 -9.76 -7.01 6.51
CA PRO A 56 -9.77 -5.55 6.59
C PRO A 56 -9.67 -5.00 8.02
N ALA A 57 -10.01 -5.79 9.04
CA ALA A 57 -9.87 -5.43 10.44
C ALA A 57 -8.40 -5.27 10.89
N THR A 58 -7.44 -6.03 10.36
CA THR A 58 -6.03 -5.89 10.75
C THR A 58 -5.42 -4.61 10.21
N THR A 59 -5.70 -4.28 8.95
CA THR A 59 -5.32 -2.99 8.34
C THR A 59 -5.99 -1.84 9.08
N LYS A 60 -7.29 -1.96 9.40
CA LYS A 60 -8.01 -0.97 10.20
C LYS A 60 -7.39 -0.80 11.60
N MET A 61 -7.03 -1.88 12.28
CA MET A 61 -6.38 -1.83 13.60
C MET A 61 -5.02 -1.13 13.54
N MET A 62 -4.23 -1.39 12.49
CA MET A 62 -2.94 -0.71 12.27
C MET A 62 -3.14 0.78 12.03
N LEU A 63 -4.10 1.17 11.18
CA LEU A 63 -4.42 2.58 10.91
C LEU A 63 -5.02 3.29 12.14
N ASP A 64 -5.88 2.63 12.90
CA ASP A 64 -6.45 3.16 14.14
C ASP A 64 -5.35 3.33 15.20
N PHE A 65 -4.39 2.41 15.29
CA PHE A 65 -3.23 2.50 16.18
C PHE A 65 -2.30 3.66 15.79
N THR A 66 -1.91 3.76 14.52
CA THR A 66 -1.04 4.86 14.05
C THR A 66 -1.71 6.22 14.27
N ARG A 67 -3.02 6.33 13.98
CA ARG A 67 -3.80 7.54 14.26
C ARG A 67 -3.87 7.86 15.75
N ARG A 68 -4.19 6.88 16.61
CA ARG A 68 -4.32 7.06 18.07
C ARG A 68 -3.04 7.58 18.70
N TYR A 69 -1.89 7.12 18.21
CA TYR A 69 -0.59 7.49 18.74
C TYR A 69 0.16 8.52 17.88
N SER A 70 -0.49 9.09 16.86
CA SER A 70 0.12 10.04 15.91
C SER A 70 1.46 9.55 15.36
N LEU A 71 1.50 8.26 15.01
CA LEU A 71 2.69 7.62 14.44
C LEU A 71 2.72 7.90 12.94
N GLU A 72 3.64 8.77 12.55
CA GLU A 72 3.91 9.05 11.15
C GLU A 72 4.98 8.09 10.61
N PRO A 73 4.87 7.65 9.34
CA PRO A 73 5.95 6.92 8.72
C PRO A 73 7.17 7.85 8.64
N ILE A 74 8.31 7.38 9.13
CA ILE A 74 9.56 8.07 8.86
C ILE A 74 9.86 7.86 7.37
N ILE A 75 9.90 8.96 6.62
CA ILE A 75 10.18 8.97 5.19
C ILE A 75 11.30 9.96 4.86
N GLU A 76 12.01 9.68 3.76
CA GLU A 76 12.91 10.63 3.11
C GLU A 76 12.37 10.86 1.70
N THR A 77 12.16 12.12 1.32
CA THR A 77 11.60 12.45 0.00
C THR A 77 12.70 12.87 -0.97
N PHE A 78 12.55 12.45 -2.22
CA PHE A 78 13.37 12.92 -3.33
C PHE A 78 12.47 13.37 -4.47
N PRO A 79 12.81 14.45 -5.18
CA PRO A 79 12.11 14.80 -6.41
C PRO A 79 12.46 13.78 -7.52
N PHE A 80 11.58 13.57 -8.50
CA PHE A 80 11.80 12.59 -9.57
C PHE A 80 13.11 12.84 -10.34
N SER A 81 13.49 14.10 -10.56
CA SER A 81 14.78 14.48 -11.17
C SER A 81 16.01 13.91 -10.44
N GLN A 82 15.87 13.53 -9.17
CA GLN A 82 16.95 13.02 -8.32
C GLN A 82 16.87 11.51 -8.06
N VAL A 83 16.14 10.75 -8.88
CA VAL A 83 15.96 9.29 -8.69
C VAL A 83 17.29 8.53 -8.55
N ASN A 84 18.35 8.91 -9.25
CA ASN A 84 19.65 8.24 -9.15
C ASN A 84 20.32 8.49 -7.79
N ALA A 85 20.20 9.70 -7.24
CA ALA A 85 20.68 10.01 -5.90
C ALA A 85 19.88 9.25 -4.83
N ALA A 86 18.56 9.09 -5.04
CA ALA A 86 17.72 8.27 -4.18
C ALA A 86 18.13 6.78 -4.20
N MET A 87 18.50 6.24 -5.37
CA MET A 87 19.00 4.87 -5.53
C MET A 87 20.37 4.67 -4.87
N GLU A 88 21.27 5.65 -4.97
CA GLU A 88 22.56 5.63 -4.29
C GLU A 88 22.40 5.75 -2.76
N ARG A 89 21.46 6.57 -2.30
CA ARG A 89 21.08 6.66 -0.88
C ARG A 89 20.57 5.32 -0.35
N LEU A 90 19.79 4.60 -1.16
CA LEU A 90 19.28 3.28 -0.85
C LEU A 90 20.38 2.23 -0.72
N SER A 91 21.37 2.24 -1.62
CA SER A 91 22.43 1.23 -1.67
C SER A 91 23.44 1.31 -0.51
N HIS A 92 23.60 2.48 0.13
CA HIS A 92 24.54 2.69 1.23
C HIS A 92 24.02 2.29 2.64
N GLY A 93 22.87 1.58 2.71
CA GLY A 93 22.64 0.57 3.75
C GLY A 93 22.35 1.02 5.19
N LYS A 94 21.90 2.26 5.44
CA LYS A 94 21.46 2.71 6.78
C LYS A 94 20.06 3.31 6.83
N LEU A 95 19.18 2.93 5.91
CA LEU A 95 17.83 3.46 5.91
C LEU A 95 16.96 2.76 6.95
N ARG A 96 16.52 3.51 7.95
CA ARG A 96 15.49 3.12 8.94
C ARG A 96 14.09 3.58 8.51
N TYR A 97 13.94 4.04 7.27
CA TYR A 97 12.79 4.77 6.76
C TYR A 97 12.60 4.54 5.25
N ARG A 98 11.39 4.86 4.76
CA ARG A 98 11.00 4.64 3.35
C ARG A 98 11.38 5.85 2.51
N ILE A 99 12.01 5.62 1.36
CA ILE A 99 12.22 6.68 0.35
C ILE A 99 10.93 6.86 -0.44
N VAL A 100 10.51 8.11 -0.65
CA VAL A 100 9.34 8.48 -1.44
C VAL A 100 9.76 9.44 -2.55
N LEU A 101 9.51 9.06 -3.81
CA LEU A 101 9.66 9.98 -4.93
C LEU A 101 8.45 10.90 -5.01
N THR A 102 8.72 12.18 -5.22
CA THR A 102 7.72 13.25 -5.31
C THR A 102 7.81 13.94 -6.66
N PRO A 103 6.69 14.46 -7.19
CA PRO A 103 6.72 15.37 -8.35
C PRO A 103 7.80 16.44 -8.14
N ASP A 104 8.58 16.72 -9.19
CA ASP A 104 9.41 17.92 -9.21
C ASP A 104 8.45 19.11 -9.07
N LEU A 105 8.41 19.74 -7.89
CA LEU A 105 7.64 20.96 -7.69
C LEU A 105 8.22 22.01 -8.65
N MET A 106 7.38 22.53 -9.54
CA MET A 106 7.71 23.69 -10.38
C MET A 106 8.16 24.89 -9.54
#